data_AF-A0A848UH26-F1
#
_entry.id   AF-A0A848UH26-F1
#
_cell.length_a   1.000
_cell.length_b   1.000
_cell.length_c   1.000
_cell.angle_alpha   90.00
_cell.angle_beta   90.00
_cell.angle_gamma   90.00
#
_symmetry.space_group_name_H-M   'P 1'
#
loop_
_entity.id
_entity.type
_entity.pdbx_description
1 polymer ?
#
loop_
_entity_poly.entity_id
_entity_poly.type
_entity_poly.pdbx_seq_one_letter_code
_entity_poly.pdbx_strand_id
1 'polypeptide(L)'
;MQPASRRDLERGGWRTTLDYRENHVRGLDGRLLRVEPIWTAEAERFDGQAVVASATGESADEAWANLHADIVAARVTTRRRLRLAPIR
;
A
#
# COMPACT_ATOMS: atom_id res chain seq x y z
N MET A 1 3.45 -16.71 10.54
CA MET A 1 2.75 -17.00 9.27
C MET A 1 2.61 -15.70 8.51
N GLN A 2 2.76 -15.70 7.18
CA GLN A 2 2.55 -14.52 6.35
C GLN A 2 1.03 -14.34 6.09
N PRO A 3 0.50 -13.09 6.04
CA PRO A 3 -0.92 -12.83 5.79
C PRO A 3 -1.43 -13.48 4.50
N ALA A 4 -2.62 -14.09 4.53
CA ALA A 4 -3.18 -14.82 3.39
C ALA A 4 -3.39 -13.92 2.17
N SER A 5 -3.97 -12.73 2.37
CA SER A 5 -4.20 -11.74 1.32
C SER A 5 -2.92 -11.32 0.60
N ARG A 6 -1.81 -11.17 1.32
CA ARG A 6 -0.50 -10.88 0.72
C ARG A 6 -0.04 -12.00 -0.21
N ARG A 7 -0.16 -13.26 0.24
CA ARG A 7 0.25 -14.43 -0.54
C ARG A 7 -0.56 -14.57 -1.83
N ASP A 8 -1.85 -14.27 -1.77
CA ASP A 8 -2.72 -14.35 -2.94
C ASP A 8 -2.37 -13.26 -3.97
N LEU A 9 -2.03 -12.06 -3.53
CA LEU A 9 -1.47 -11.00 -4.40
C LEU A 9 -0.14 -11.42 -5.03
N GLU A 10 0.81 -11.92 -4.24
CA GLU A 10 2.13 -12.36 -4.74
C GLU A 10 1.99 -13.49 -5.78
N ARG A 11 1.07 -14.45 -5.57
CA ARG A 11 0.73 -15.49 -6.57
C ARG A 11 0.10 -14.90 -7.83
N GLY A 12 -0.64 -13.81 -7.71
CA GLY A 12 -1.20 -13.04 -8.82
C GLY A 12 -0.20 -12.18 -9.58
N GLY A 13 1.10 -12.30 -9.28
CA GLY A 13 2.19 -11.60 -9.96
C GLY A 13 2.44 -10.18 -9.44
N TRP A 14 1.86 -9.80 -8.31
CA TRP A 14 2.10 -8.51 -7.68
C TRP A 14 3.38 -8.55 -6.85
N ARG A 15 4.21 -7.51 -6.99
CA ARG A 15 5.28 -7.23 -6.03
C ARG A 15 4.70 -6.38 -4.92
N THR A 16 4.88 -6.81 -3.68
CA THR A 16 4.25 -6.17 -2.52
C THR A 16 5.26 -5.55 -1.57
N THR A 17 4.93 -4.40 -1.00
CA THR A 17 5.69 -3.71 0.05
C THR A 17 4.76 -3.39 1.22
N LEU A 18 5.30 -3.33 2.43
CA LEU A 18 4.54 -2.98 3.64
C LEU A 18 5.36 -2.01 4.47
N ASP A 19 4.77 -0.86 4.74
CA ASP A 19 5.36 0.17 5.58
C ASP A 19 4.57 0.31 6.88
N TYR A 20 5.30 0.54 7.97
CA TYR A 20 4.75 0.79 9.29
C TYR A 20 5.11 2.20 9.75
N ARG A 21 4.13 2.95 10.24
CA ARG A 21 4.34 4.24 10.90
C ARG A 21 3.52 4.34 12.18
N GLU A 22 4.04 5.09 13.13
CA GLU A 22 3.34 5.41 14.39
C GLU A 22 3.11 6.90 14.47
N ASN A 23 1.85 7.30 14.65
CA ASN A 23 1.50 8.66 14.98
C ASN A 23 1.44 8.80 16.51
N HIS A 24 2.32 9.63 17.07
CA HIS A 24 2.33 9.95 18.49
C HIS A 24 1.42 11.15 18.77
N VAL A 25 0.20 10.88 19.23
CA VAL A 25 -0.74 11.93 19.64
C VAL A 25 -0.34 12.45 21.01
N ARG A 26 -0.07 13.75 21.10
CA ARG A 26 0.37 14.41 22.32
C ARG A 26 -0.63 15.48 22.75
N GLY A 27 -0.74 15.67 24.07
CA GLY A 27 -1.48 16.77 24.66
C GLY A 27 -0.76 18.11 24.45
N LEU A 28 -1.44 19.20 24.77
CA LEU A 28 -0.84 20.55 24.74
C LEU A 28 0.33 20.68 25.75
N ASP A 29 0.35 19.83 26.77
CA ASP A 29 1.44 19.68 27.74
C ASP A 29 2.62 18.83 27.23
N GLY A 30 2.54 18.34 25.98
CA GLY A 30 3.55 17.47 25.37
C GLY A 30 3.48 16.01 25.82
N ARG A 31 2.59 15.66 26.74
CA ARG A 31 2.42 14.28 27.23
C ARG A 31 1.87 13.39 26.11
N LEU A 32 2.42 12.20 25.97
CA LEU A 32 1.89 11.19 25.04
C LEU A 32 0.51 10.72 25.53
N LEU A 33 -0.51 10.92 24.69
CA LEU A 33 -1.89 10.49 24.97
C LEU A 33 -2.17 9.12 24.38
N ARG A 34 -1.77 8.90 23.12
CA ARG A 34 -1.90 7.61 22.44
C ARG A 34 -0.91 7.48 21.29
N VAL A 35 -0.63 6.24 20.91
CA VAL A 35 0.08 5.88 19.68
C VAL A 35 -0.93 5.28 18.72
N GLU A 36 -0.99 5.82 17.51
CA GLU A 36 -1.85 5.32 16.44
C GLU A 36 -0.96 4.60 15.39
N PRO A 37 -0.98 3.26 15.35
CA PRO A 37 -0.27 2.50 14.33
C PRO A 37 -0.97 2.65 12.98
N ILE A 38 -0.20 2.83 11.93
CA ILE A 38 -0.72 2.85 10.56
C ILE A 38 0.18 1.96 9.71
N TRP A 39 -0.42 0.93 9.15
CA TRP A 39 0.19 0.04 8.19
C TRP A 39 -0.24 0.44 6.80
N THR A 40 0.71 0.61 5.88
CA THR A 40 0.45 0.89 4.47
C THR A 40 0.93 -0.29 3.65
N ALA A 41 -0.01 -1.01 3.04
CA ALA A 41 0.28 -2.09 2.10
C ALA A 41 0.27 -1.52 0.68
N GLU A 42 1.30 -1.85 -0.09
CA GLU A 42 1.41 -1.45 -1.50
C GLU A 42 1.63 -2.67 -2.37
N ALA A 43 1.12 -2.62 -3.60
CA ALA A 43 1.36 -3.61 -4.62
C ALA A 43 1.58 -2.97 -5.99
N GLU A 44 2.60 -3.43 -6.70
CA GLU A 44 2.89 -3.06 -8.09
C GLU A 44 2.94 -4.29 -8.99
N ARG A 45 2.40 -4.17 -10.21
CA ARG A 45 2.52 -5.16 -11.28
C ARG A 45 2.80 -4.47 -12.61
N PHE A 46 3.47 -5.16 -13.54
CA PHE A 46 3.74 -4.65 -14.87
C PHE A 46 3.14 -5.55 -15.96
N ASP A 47 2.07 -5.06 -16.61
CA ASP A 47 1.41 -5.73 -17.74
C ASP A 47 1.49 -4.86 -19.01
N GLY A 48 2.70 -4.40 -19.34
CA GLY A 48 2.93 -3.39 -20.39
C GLY A 48 2.73 -1.94 -19.94
N GLN A 49 2.04 -1.73 -18.81
CA GLN A 49 2.02 -0.49 -18.02
C GLN A 49 2.18 -0.84 -16.54
N ALA A 50 2.66 0.11 -15.74
CA ALA A 50 2.76 -0.08 -14.30
C ALA A 50 1.37 0.09 -13.68
N VAL A 51 0.88 -0.93 -12.99
CA VAL A 51 -0.36 -0.90 -12.22
C VAL A 51 0.02 -0.91 -10.75
N VAL A 52 -0.49 0.04 -9.98
CA VAL A 52 -0.15 0.22 -8.57
C VAL A 52 -1.43 0.35 -7.75
N ALA A 53 -1.46 -0.26 -6.58
CA ALA A 53 -2.49 -0.03 -5.57
C ALA A 53 -1.84 0.13 -4.19
N SER A 54 -2.50 0.88 -3.33
CA SER A 54 -2.11 1.02 -1.92
C SER A 54 -3.35 1.11 -1.04
N ALA A 55 -3.25 0.56 0.17
CA ALA A 55 -4.30 0.67 1.18
C ALA A 55 -3.68 0.71 2.57
N THR A 56 -4.42 1.25 3.54
CA THR A 56 -3.98 1.33 4.94
C THR A 56 -4.84 0.50 5.87
N GLY A 57 -4.32 0.19 7.05
CA GLY A 57 -5.03 -0.45 8.15
C GLY A 57 -4.37 -0.19 9.50
N GLU A 58 -5.08 -0.48 10.59
CA GLU A 58 -4.57 -0.39 11.96
C GLU A 58 -3.68 -1.60 12.30
N SER A 59 -3.75 -2.66 11.48
CA SER A 59 -2.88 -3.83 11.53
C SER A 59 -2.34 -4.19 10.15
N ALA A 60 -1.25 -4.97 10.11
CA ALA A 60 -0.71 -5.50 8.86
C ALA A 60 -1.75 -6.36 8.11
N ASP A 61 -2.52 -7.19 8.82
CA ASP A 61 -3.54 -8.05 8.21
C ASP A 61 -4.67 -7.24 7.57
N GLU A 62 -5.12 -6.19 8.26
CA GLU A 62 -6.14 -5.27 7.74
C GLU A 62 -5.64 -4.52 6.50
N ALA A 63 -4.41 -4.00 6.53
CA ALA A 63 -3.83 -3.31 5.38
C ALA A 63 -3.77 -4.22 4.14
N TRP A 64 -3.40 -5.50 4.32
CA TRP A 64 -3.40 -6.47 3.21
C TRP A 64 -4.80 -6.85 2.75
N ALA A 65 -5.76 -7.03 3.66
CA ALA A 65 -7.14 -7.34 3.32
C ALA A 65 -7.77 -6.19 2.51
N ASN A 66 -7.54 -4.94 2.94
CA ASN A 66 -8.00 -3.75 2.24
C ASN A 66 -7.36 -3.63 0.85
N LEU A 67 -6.05 -3.81 0.74
CA LEU A 67 -5.35 -3.77 -0.55
C LEU A 67 -5.88 -4.83 -1.52
N HIS A 68 -6.09 -6.05 -1.03
CA HIS A 68 -6.64 -7.14 -1.83
C HIS A 68 -8.07 -6.80 -2.30
N ALA A 69 -8.91 -6.26 -1.42
CA ALA A 69 -10.26 -5.83 -1.77
C ALA A 69 -10.24 -4.72 -2.85
N ASP A 70 -9.34 -3.73 -2.74
CA ASP A 70 -9.21 -2.65 -3.71
C ASP A 70 -8.72 -3.16 -5.08
N ILE A 71 -7.76 -4.09 -5.11
CA ILE A 71 -7.30 -4.73 -6.36
C ILE A 71 -8.43 -5.54 -7.02
N VAL A 72 -9.19 -6.32 -6.25
CA VAL A 72 -10.36 -7.07 -6.76
C VAL A 72 -11.42 -6.11 -7.29
N ALA A 73 -11.63 -4.97 -6.63
CA ALA A 73 -12.53 -3.91 -7.07
C ALA A 73 -11.96 -3.02 -8.19
N ALA A 74 -10.78 -3.35 -8.74
CA ALA A 74 -10.07 -2.59 -9.76
C ALA A 74 -9.79 -1.12 -9.39
N ARG A 75 -9.67 -0.80 -8.10
CA ARG A 75 -9.26 0.51 -7.58
C ARG A 75 -7.74 0.64 -7.62
N VAL A 76 -7.22 0.67 -8.84
CA VAL A 76 -5.78 0.71 -9.13
C VAL A 76 -5.42 1.97 -9.88
N THR A 77 -4.21 2.48 -9.64
CA THR A 77 -3.62 3.55 -10.44
C THR A 77 -2.75 2.95 -11.54
N THR A 78 -3.04 3.28 -12.79
CA THR A 78 -2.20 2.87 -13.93
C THR A 78 -1.28 4.02 -14.34
N ARG A 79 0.03 3.74 -14.42
CA ARG A 79 1.05 4.68 -14.90
C ARG A 79 1.67 4.14 -16.18
N ARG A 80 1.52 4.92 -17.26
CA ARG A 80 2.22 4.68 -18.52
C ARG A 80 3.54 5.46 -18.50
N ARG A 81 4.65 4.79 -18.82
CA ARG A 81 5.94 5.48 -19.01
C ARG A 81 5.83 6.34 -20.27
N LEU A 82 5.72 7.65 -20.09
CA LEU A 82 5.86 8.61 -21.18
C LEU A 82 7.36 8.77 -21.48
N ARG A 83 7.80 8.43 -22.69
CA ARG A 83 9.11 8.87 -23.18
C ARG A 83 8.96 10.33 -23.56
N LEU A 84 9.52 11.23 -22.74
CA LEU A 84 9.69 12.63 -23.15
C LEU A 84 10.73 12.64 -24.28
N ALA A 85 10.35 13.13 -25.46
CA ALA A 85 11.31 13.39 -26.52
C ALA A 85 12.27 14.50 -26.07
N PRO A 86 13.57 14.43 -26.41
CA PRO A 86 14.50 15.49 -26.09
C PRO A 86 14.05 16.79 -26.77
N ILE A 87 14.02 17.88 -25.99
CA ILE A 87 13.79 19.24 -26.50
C ILE A 87 15.01 19.57 -27.38
N ARG A 88 14.78 19.91 -28.65
CA ARG A 88 15.82 20.33 -29.60
C ARG A 88 16.27 21.76 -29.35
#